data_AF-A0A7X6VQU8-F1
#
_entry.id   AF-A0A7X6VQU8-F1
#
_cell.length_a   1.000
_cell.length_b   1.000
_cell.length_c   1.000
_cell.angle_alpha   90.00
_cell.angle_beta   90.00
_cell.angle_gamma   90.00
#
_symmetry.space_group_name_H-M   'P 1'
#
loop_
_entity.id
_entity.type
_entity.pdbx_description
1 polymer ?
#
loop_
_entity_poly.entity_id
_entity_poly.type
_entity_poly.pdbx_seq_one_letter_code
_entity_poly.pdbx_strand_id
1 'polypeptide(L)'
;IYIIYWYIKFQIELKSQTNEGFGGFLHFIVTLFSFGIYALVWNYKVGARLEMQGGKNNGVLYLVLSLFGFGIVSYALMQNEANSIATH
;
A
#
# COMPACT_ATOMS: atom_id res chain seq x y z
N ILE A 1 -10.85 -0.88 -13.81
CA ILE A 1 -10.70 0.60 -13.77
C ILE A 1 -10.73 1.11 -12.32
N TYR A 2 -11.77 0.80 -11.53
CA TYR A 2 -11.87 1.24 -10.13
C TYR A 2 -10.66 0.86 -9.24
N ILE A 3 -10.16 -0.38 -9.34
CA ILE A 3 -8.99 -0.85 -8.56
C ILE A 3 -7.75 0.02 -8.80
N ILE A 4 -7.51 0.47 -10.04
CA ILE A 4 -6.37 1.31 -10.39
C ILE A 4 -6.54 2.71 -9.80
N TYR A 5 -7.76 3.27 -9.88
CA TYR A 5 -8.06 4.56 -9.25
C TYR A 5 -7.87 4.50 -7.74
N TRP A 6 -8.44 3.49 -7.08
CA TRP A 6 -8.31 3.27 -5.64
C TRP A 6 -6.83 3.12 -5.26
N TYR A 7 -6.09 2.35 -6.06
CA TYR A 7 -4.66 2.17 -5.86
C TYR A 7 -3.89 3.50 -5.89
N ILE A 8 -4.12 4.31 -6.93
CA ILE A 8 -3.46 5.61 -7.09
C ILE A 8 -3.80 6.54 -5.93
N LYS A 9 -5.07 6.59 -5.52
CA LYS A 9 -5.54 7.46 -4.44
C LYS A 9 -4.88 7.09 -3.10
N PHE A 10 -4.81 5.81 -2.78
CA PHE A 10 -4.17 5.33 -1.55
C PHE A 10 -2.70 5.72 -1.47
N GLN A 11 -1.94 5.60 -2.57
CA GLN A 11 -0.53 6.03 -2.58
C GLN A 11 -0.35 7.54 -2.38
N ILE A 12 -1.26 8.35 -2.96
CA ILE A 12 -1.22 9.81 -2.77
C ILE A 12 -1.45 10.17 -1.30
N GLU A 13 -2.42 9.52 -0.66
CA GLU A 13 -2.72 9.70 0.76
C GLU A 13 -1.54 9.30 1.64
N LEU A 14 -1.03 8.07 1.47
CA LEU A 14 0.16 7.58 2.16
C LEU A 14 1.35 8.53 2.03
N LYS A 15 1.60 9.07 0.83
CA LYS A 15 2.67 10.03 0.61
C LYS A 15 2.41 11.36 1.32
N SER A 16 1.18 11.85 1.33
CA SER A 16 0.84 13.10 2.04
C SER A 16 1.04 12.98 3.56
N GLN A 17 0.80 11.79 4.12
CA GLN A 17 0.91 11.55 5.56
C GLN A 17 2.34 11.24 6.00
N THR A 18 3.08 10.43 5.24
CA THR A 18 4.45 10.02 5.64
C THR A 18 5.55 10.84 4.99
N ASN A 19 5.24 11.65 3.97
CA ASN A 19 6.19 12.33 3.09
C ASN A 19 7.19 11.39 2.38
N GLU A 20 6.87 10.09 2.30
CA GLU A 20 7.74 9.07 1.71
C GLU A 20 7.13 8.41 0.45
N GLY A 21 7.99 7.81 -0.36
CA GLY A 21 7.59 7.01 -1.52
C GLY A 21 7.15 7.82 -2.75
N PHE A 22 6.76 7.09 -3.79
CA PHE A 22 6.30 7.69 -5.05
C PHE A 22 4.87 8.21 -4.94
N GLY A 23 4.54 9.26 -5.71
CA GLY A 23 3.14 9.64 -5.92
C GLY A 23 2.39 8.55 -6.70
N GLY A 24 1.07 8.49 -6.59
CA GLY A 24 0.31 7.31 -7.04
C GLY A 24 0.47 6.93 -8.51
N PHE A 25 0.56 7.91 -9.42
CA PHE A 25 0.79 7.62 -10.84
C PHE A 25 2.19 7.04 -11.11
N LEU A 26 3.24 7.65 -10.53
CA LEU A 26 4.61 7.15 -10.67
C LEU A 26 4.77 5.77 -10.00
N HIS A 27 4.11 5.56 -8.87
CA HIS A 27 4.08 4.29 -8.17
C HIS A 27 3.47 3.17 -9.02
N PHE A 28 2.38 3.46 -9.73
CA PHE A 28 1.77 2.53 -10.67
C PHE A 28 2.70 2.19 -11.85
N ILE A 29 3.37 3.18 -12.44
CA ILE A 29 4.36 2.97 -13.50
C ILE A 29 5.49 2.06 -13.00
N VAL A 30 6.12 2.36 -11.87
CA VAL A 30 7.22 1.54 -11.33
C VAL A 30 6.76 0.11 -11.06
N THR A 31 5.53 -0.07 -10.57
CA THR A 31 4.95 -1.41 -10.35
C THR A 31 4.76 -2.18 -11.66
N LEU A 32 4.30 -1.53 -12.72
CA LEU A 32 4.09 -2.13 -14.02
C LEU A 32 5.42 -2.51 -14.70
N PHE A 33 6.40 -1.59 -14.69
CA PHE A 33 7.69 -1.79 -15.35
C PHE A 33 8.64 -2.72 -14.58
N SER A 34 8.41 -2.95 -13.29
CA SER A 34 9.16 -3.91 -12.48
C SER A 34 8.60 -5.34 -12.54
N PHE A 35 7.64 -5.61 -13.44
CA PHE A 35 6.97 -6.91 -13.55
C PHE A 35 6.38 -7.41 -12.23
N GLY A 36 5.83 -6.49 -11.41
CA GLY A 36 5.20 -6.83 -10.14
C GLY A 36 6.16 -7.10 -8.97
N ILE A 37 7.48 -7.18 -9.20
CA ILE A 37 8.47 -7.37 -8.12
C ILE A 37 8.42 -6.19 -7.15
N TYR A 38 8.31 -4.97 -7.66
CA TYR A 38 8.18 -3.79 -6.81
C TYR A 38 6.90 -3.83 -5.97
N ALA A 39 5.78 -4.34 -6.51
CA ALA A 39 4.55 -4.49 -5.75
C ALA A 39 4.75 -5.40 -4.52
N LEU A 40 5.53 -6.47 -4.64
CA LEU A 40 5.84 -7.35 -3.50
C LEU A 40 6.64 -6.61 -2.43
N VAL A 41 7.72 -5.93 -2.82
CA VAL A 41 8.53 -5.12 -1.89
C VAL A 41 7.69 -4.03 -1.23
N TRP A 42 6.79 -3.41 -1.97
CA TRP A 42 5.90 -2.38 -1.46
C TRP A 42 4.89 -2.93 -0.43
N ASN A 43 4.31 -4.11 -0.67
CA ASN A 43 3.39 -4.75 0.29
C ASN A 43 4.03 -4.91 1.67
N TYR A 44 5.34 -5.18 1.74
CA TYR A 44 6.07 -5.19 2.99
C TYR A 44 6.26 -3.78 3.57
N LYS A 45 6.78 -2.84 2.76
CA LYS A 45 7.15 -1.50 3.22
C LYS A 45 5.96 -0.66 3.69
N VAL A 46 4.77 -0.84 3.12
CA VAL A 46 3.59 -0.06 3.50
C VAL A 46 3.15 -0.30 4.94
N GLY A 47 3.44 -1.48 5.51
CA GLY A 47 3.18 -1.75 6.94
C GLY A 47 3.94 -0.79 7.86
N ALA A 48 5.24 -0.58 7.61
CA ALA A 48 6.05 0.39 8.36
C ALA A 48 5.56 1.83 8.15
N ARG A 49 5.08 2.16 6.95
CA ARG A 49 4.53 3.49 6.67
C ARG A 49 3.20 3.76 7.38
N LEU A 50 2.38 2.74 7.58
CA LEU A 50 1.15 2.83 8.39
C LEU A 50 1.49 2.92 9.88
N GLU A 51 2.51 2.22 10.33
CA GLU A 51 3.04 2.32 11.70
C GLU A 51 3.55 3.73 12.03
N MET A 52 4.25 4.39 11.10
CA MET A 52 4.65 5.80 11.24
C MET A 52 3.48 6.77 11.45
N GLN A 53 2.26 6.38 11.03
CA GLN A 53 1.05 7.17 11.19
C GLN A 53 0.26 6.79 12.46
N GLY A 54 0.76 5.87 13.29
CA GLY A 54 0.09 5.40 14.50
C GLY A 54 -0.74 4.12 14.32
N GLY A 55 -0.67 3.47 13.16
CA GLY A 55 -1.28 2.17 12.91
C GLY A 55 -0.39 0.98 13.27
N LYS A 56 -0.82 -0.21 12.87
CA LYS A 56 -0.11 -1.48 13.05
C LYS A 56 0.73 -1.85 11.83
N ASN A 57 1.93 -2.34 12.09
CA ASN A 57 2.79 -2.88 11.04
C ASN A 57 2.43 -4.32 10.69
N ASN A 58 1.60 -4.48 9.65
CA ASN A 58 1.23 -5.79 9.10
C ASN A 58 1.96 -6.11 7.78
N GLY A 59 3.14 -5.53 7.54
CA GLY A 59 3.87 -5.65 6.26
C GLY A 59 4.17 -7.09 5.83
N VAL A 60 4.54 -7.95 6.78
CA VAL A 60 4.78 -9.39 6.51
C VAL A 60 3.49 -10.09 6.05
N LEU A 61 2.36 -9.81 6.72
CA LEU A 61 1.06 -10.37 6.35
C LEU A 61 0.66 -9.95 4.92
N TYR A 62 0.83 -8.66 4.60
CA TYR A 62 0.53 -8.11 3.27
C TYR A 62 1.37 -8.75 2.15
N LEU A 63 2.66 -8.95 2.42
CA LEU A 63 3.57 -9.63 1.49
C LEU A 63 3.13 -11.07 1.26
N VAL A 64 2.87 -11.83 2.33
CA VAL A 64 2.44 -13.23 2.24
C VAL A 64 1.14 -13.35 1.45
N LEU A 65 0.12 -12.55 1.76
CA LEU A 65 -1.14 -12.54 1.03
C LEU A 65 -0.93 -12.28 -0.47
N SER A 66 -0.07 -11.32 -0.80
CA SER A 66 0.21 -10.98 -2.20
C SER A 66 0.95 -12.08 -2.96
N LEU A 67 1.85 -12.82 -2.31
CA LEU A 67 2.55 -13.97 -2.89
C LEU A 67 1.59 -15.12 -3.25
N PHE A 68 0.53 -15.32 -2.46
CA PHE A 68 -0.48 -16.34 -2.70
C PHE A 68 -1.64 -15.86 -3.60
N GLY A 69 -1.50 -14.71 -4.27
CA GLY A 69 -2.51 -14.17 -5.19
C GLY A 69 -3.66 -13.41 -4.52
N PHE A 70 -3.62 -13.21 -3.20
CA PHE A 70 -4.61 -12.44 -2.43
C PHE A 70 -4.27 -10.94 -2.34
N GLY A 71 -3.67 -10.36 -3.39
CA GLY A 71 -3.24 -8.96 -3.40
C GLY A 71 -4.36 -7.95 -3.15
N ILE A 72 -5.59 -8.25 -3.58
CA ILE A 72 -6.76 -7.40 -3.30
C ILE A 72 -7.16 -7.39 -1.82
N VAL A 73 -7.05 -8.54 -1.14
CA VAL A 73 -7.31 -8.65 0.30
C VAL A 73 -6.24 -7.89 1.07
N SER A 74 -4.98 -8.02 0.66
CA SER A 74 -3.87 -7.22 1.18
C SER A 74 -4.18 -5.72 1.11
N TYR A 75 -4.66 -5.25 -0.06
CA TYR A 75 -5.04 -3.84 -0.26
C TYR A 75 -6.20 -3.38 0.63
N ALA A 76 -7.21 -4.23 0.81
CA ALA A 76 -8.34 -3.93 1.68
C ALA A 76 -7.93 -3.79 3.16
N LEU A 77 -7.02 -4.65 3.63
CA LEU A 77 -6.49 -4.57 4.99
C LEU A 77 -5.65 -3.31 5.22
N MET A 78 -4.81 -2.93 4.24
CA MET A 78 -4.05 -1.68 4.30
C MET A 78 -4.95 -0.46 4.40
N GLN A 79 -6.01 -0.40 3.60
CA GLN A 79 -6.97 0.70 3.64
C GLN A 79 -7.75 0.70 4.96
N ASN A 80 -8.14 -0.47 5.46
CA ASN A 80 -8.81 -0.58 6.75
C ASN A 80 -7.93 -0.03 7.89
N GLU A 81 -6.65 -0.36 7.87
CA GLU A 81 -5.68 0.18 8.82
C GLU A 81 -5.56 1.71 8.69
N ALA A 82 -5.35 2.23 7.46
CA ALA A 82 -5.27 3.67 7.22
C ALA A 82 -6.53 4.42 7.69
N ASN A 83 -7.72 3.85 7.44
CA ASN A 83 -8.98 4.44 7.88
C ASN A 83 -9.14 4.42 9.41
N SER A 84 -8.64 3.36 10.07
CA SER A 84 -8.67 3.28 11.53
C SER A 84 -7.81 4.37 12.18
N ILE A 85 -6.70 4.71 11.53
CA ILE A 85 -5.84 5.82 11.95
C ILE A 85 -6.55 7.16 11.74
N ALA A 86 -7.18 7.39 10.59
CA ALA A 86 -7.83 8.65 10.26
C ALA A 86 -9.10 8.95 11.07
N THR A 87 -9.71 7.93 11.68
CA THR A 87 -10.92 8.07 12.51
C THR A 87 -10.60 8.38 13.97
N HIS A 88 -9.35 8.17 14.39
CA HIS A 88 -8.84 8.49 15.71
C HIS A 88 -8.31 9.94 15.79
#